data_AF-A0A6S7K0J3-F1
#
_entry.id   AF-A0A6S7K0J3-F1
#
_cell.length_a   1.000
_cell.length_b   1.000
_cell.length_c   1.000
_cell.angle_alpha   90.00
_cell.angle_beta   90.00
_cell.angle_gamma   90.00
#
_symmetry.space_group_name_H-M   'P 1'
#
loop_
_entity.id
_entity.type
_entity.pdbx_description
1 polymer ?
#
loop_
_entity_poly.entity_id
_entity_poly.type
_entity_poly.pdbx_seq_one_letter_code
_entity_poly.pdbx_strand_id
1 'polypeptide(L)'
;MRCSDMCKTCLDGFSNGRCSSCDKPYFLRGSTCVETCYPDHTLEDLMGGETPSGNIRLVNGSNDREGFIQMRTKSQNNYKWGIICNTNQVITTLVCQELGFQSGSLVRYNRLYSFARVPIFQVSCNGYEKYLTDCNLHSAYYCARPFIACSNKPLDKRVCRKENTIPCASGVCFSYPSVSCANGDGKVVPKGRSYCKHCPPNYYGDGVNCQAISKVAPSVRQTYIEHQLRLRATYYFPCFGRSGTLYIYPNRKSWFKDEKNVDVSSGRFRLGPVQYEDAGIYKCLLGNSMGSVTITFNITIV
;
A
#
# COMPACT_ATOMS: atom_id res chain seq x y z
N MET A 1 -12.28 11.85 26.66
CA MET A 1 -13.34 11.60 25.66
C MET A 1 -13.31 10.13 25.30
N ARG A 2 -14.44 9.45 25.44
CA ARG A 2 -14.59 8.01 25.22
C ARG A 2 -14.97 7.78 23.76
N CYS A 3 -14.35 6.79 23.10
CA CYS A 3 -14.76 6.39 21.75
C CYS A 3 -16.25 6.00 21.75
N SER A 4 -16.93 6.13 20.61
CA SER A 4 -18.25 5.54 20.39
C SER A 4 -18.23 4.07 20.78
N ASP A 5 -19.33 3.54 21.34
CA ASP A 5 -19.40 2.16 21.81
C ASP A 5 -19.26 1.12 20.67
N MET A 6 -19.39 1.55 19.41
CA MET A 6 -19.09 0.69 18.25
C MET A 6 -17.58 0.62 17.93
N CYS A 7 -16.80 1.62 18.35
CA CYS A 7 -15.37 1.70 18.10
C CYS A 7 -14.58 1.00 19.21
N LYS A 8 -13.88 -0.08 18.88
CA LYS A 8 -12.86 -0.64 19.76
C LYS A 8 -11.69 0.32 19.97
N THR A 9 -11.31 1.03 18.91
CA THR A 9 -10.32 2.11 18.95
C THR A 9 -10.77 3.24 18.04
N CYS A 10 -10.66 4.49 18.49
CA CYS A 10 -11.01 5.66 17.70
C CYS A 10 -9.79 6.45 17.24
N LEU A 11 -9.96 7.13 16.11
CA LEU A 11 -8.94 7.91 15.40
C LEU A 11 -8.95 9.38 15.81
N ASP A 12 -10.10 9.90 16.20
CA ASP A 12 -10.24 11.24 16.75
C ASP A 12 -11.10 11.26 18.01
N GLY A 13 -10.88 12.27 18.84
CA GLY A 13 -11.63 12.45 20.09
C GLY A 13 -12.76 13.46 19.96
N PHE A 14 -12.87 14.17 18.84
CA PHE A 14 -13.82 15.28 18.68
C PHE A 14 -15.20 14.76 18.28
N SER A 15 -15.25 13.76 17.39
CA SER A 15 -16.49 13.08 17.00
C SER A 15 -16.69 11.76 17.74
N ASN A 16 -15.61 11.15 18.25
CA ASN A 16 -15.55 9.80 18.85
C ASN A 16 -16.14 8.66 17.97
N GLY A 17 -16.73 8.96 16.81
CA GLY A 17 -17.36 8.01 15.89
C GLY A 17 -16.47 7.55 14.73
N ARG A 18 -15.27 8.13 14.58
CA ARG A 18 -14.27 7.63 13.63
C ARG A 18 -13.41 6.56 14.27
N CYS A 19 -13.57 5.34 13.80
CA CYS A 19 -12.91 4.15 14.35
C CYS A 19 -11.68 3.75 13.52
N SER A 20 -10.63 3.30 14.18
CA SER A 20 -9.52 2.54 13.56
C SER A 20 -9.71 1.04 13.61
N SER A 21 -10.59 0.56 14.50
CA SER A 21 -11.11 -0.81 14.55
C SER A 21 -12.44 -0.82 15.30
N CYS A 22 -13.23 -1.85 15.06
CA CYS A 22 -14.59 -1.97 15.58
C CYS A 22 -14.70 -3.01 16.68
N ASP A 23 -15.56 -2.75 17.66
CA ASP A 23 -15.94 -3.77 18.64
C ASP A 23 -16.84 -4.82 18.00
N LYS A 24 -16.94 -6.00 18.62
CA LYS A 24 -17.86 -7.04 18.13
C LYS A 24 -19.30 -6.57 18.39
N PRO A 25 -20.25 -6.80 17.45
CA PRO A 25 -20.14 -7.60 16.22
C PRO A 25 -19.76 -6.80 14.96
N TYR A 26 -19.43 -5.52 15.08
CA TYR A 26 -19.27 -4.62 13.93
C TYR A 26 -17.99 -4.85 13.11
N PHE A 27 -18.05 -4.39 11.86
CA PHE A 27 -16.98 -4.42 10.85
C PHE A 27 -16.55 -3.00 10.48
N LEU A 28 -15.27 -2.81 10.23
CA LEU A 28 -14.74 -1.52 9.82
C LEU A 28 -14.95 -1.30 8.31
N ARG A 29 -15.72 -0.28 7.93
CA ARG A 29 -15.83 0.23 6.57
C ARG A 29 -15.26 1.64 6.52
N GLY A 30 -14.09 1.79 5.90
CA GLY A 30 -13.34 3.05 5.96
C GLY A 30 -12.95 3.37 7.40
N SER A 31 -13.63 4.35 8.00
CA SER A 31 -13.43 4.75 9.41
C SER A 31 -14.71 4.67 10.25
N THR A 32 -15.71 3.96 9.76
CA THR A 32 -17.00 3.79 10.43
C THR A 32 -17.24 2.30 10.68
N CYS A 33 -17.88 1.99 11.81
CA CYS A 33 -18.30 0.63 12.12
C CYS A 33 -19.69 0.38 11.57
N VAL A 34 -19.85 -0.75 10.87
CA VAL A 34 -21.11 -1.19 10.25
C VAL A 34 -21.44 -2.61 10.70
N GLU A 35 -22.72 -2.96 10.72
CA GLU A 35 -23.17 -4.30 11.13
C GLU A 35 -22.85 -5.39 10.11
N THR A 36 -22.76 -5.01 8.82
CA THR A 36 -22.49 -5.94 7.72
C THR A 36 -21.64 -5.28 6.63
N CYS A 37 -20.81 -6.09 5.98
CA CYS A 37 -20.08 -5.68 4.79
C CYS A 37 -20.89 -5.82 3.49
N TYR A 38 -22.09 -6.40 3.51
CA TYR A 38 -22.93 -6.52 2.30
C TYR A 38 -23.14 -5.15 1.61
N PRO A 39 -23.15 -5.08 0.26
CA PRO A 39 -22.93 -6.16 -0.72
C PRO A 39 -21.45 -6.50 -0.98
N ASP A 40 -20.53 -5.88 -0.26
CA ASP A 40 -19.10 -6.18 -0.31
C ASP A 40 -18.77 -7.39 0.59
N HIS A 41 -17.48 -7.68 0.74
CA HIS A 41 -16.99 -8.84 1.49
C HIS A 41 -16.16 -8.43 2.70
N THR A 42 -16.10 -9.28 3.72
CA THR A 42 -15.12 -9.10 4.79
C THR A 42 -13.73 -9.53 4.28
N LEU A 43 -12.66 -8.98 4.85
CA LEU A 43 -11.32 -9.47 4.55
C LEU A 43 -11.18 -10.96 4.90
N GLU A 44 -11.83 -11.42 5.95
CA GLU A 44 -11.83 -12.82 6.36
C GLU A 44 -12.33 -13.75 5.24
N ASP A 45 -13.48 -13.41 4.64
CA ASP A 45 -14.06 -14.16 3.51
C ASP A 45 -13.06 -14.20 2.34
N LEU A 46 -12.46 -13.06 2.01
CA LEU A 46 -11.53 -12.90 0.88
C LEU A 46 -10.18 -13.62 1.06
N MET A 47 -9.76 -13.79 2.31
CA MET A 47 -8.59 -14.61 2.64
C MET A 47 -8.91 -16.11 2.58
N GLY A 48 -10.18 -16.49 2.43
CA GLY A 48 -10.62 -17.88 2.22
C GLY A 48 -10.45 -18.78 3.44
N GLY A 49 -10.39 -18.19 4.64
CA GLY A 49 -10.11 -18.93 5.88
C GLY A 49 -8.74 -19.64 5.92
N GLU A 50 -7.88 -19.43 4.92
CA GLU A 50 -6.59 -20.10 4.84
C GLU A 50 -5.67 -19.59 5.96
N THR A 51 -5.16 -20.53 6.75
CA THR A 51 -4.02 -20.32 7.63
C THR A 51 -2.84 -19.73 6.86
N PRO A 52 -1.94 -18.94 7.50
CA PRO A 52 -0.70 -18.51 6.87
C PRO A 52 -0.10 -19.68 6.10
N SER A 53 0.20 -19.48 4.81
CA SER A 53 0.54 -20.54 3.84
C SER A 53 1.68 -21.49 4.30
N GLY A 54 2.34 -21.18 5.43
CA GLY A 54 3.52 -21.88 5.94
C GLY A 54 4.70 -21.75 5.00
N ASN A 55 4.54 -20.96 3.94
CA ASN A 55 5.48 -20.78 2.86
C ASN A 55 6.36 -19.55 3.06
N ILE A 56 6.11 -18.76 4.12
CA ILE A 56 6.89 -17.59 4.48
C ILE A 56 7.26 -17.66 5.96
N ARG A 57 8.48 -17.26 6.30
CA ARG A 57 8.93 -17.08 7.68
C ARG A 57 9.99 -15.98 7.80
N LEU A 58 10.11 -15.44 9.00
CA LEU A 58 11.22 -14.55 9.39
C LEU A 58 12.23 -15.35 10.21
N VAL A 59 13.52 -15.21 9.89
CA VAL A 59 14.60 -15.93 10.59
C VAL A 59 15.66 -14.97 11.13
N ASN A 60 16.34 -15.39 12.21
CA ASN A 60 17.38 -14.62 12.91
C ASN A 60 16.92 -13.24 13.40
N GLY A 61 15.63 -13.10 13.74
CA GLY A 61 15.13 -11.95 14.50
C GLY A 61 15.17 -12.23 16.00
N SER A 62 14.99 -11.18 16.81
CA SER A 62 14.92 -11.30 18.27
C SER A 62 13.54 -11.79 18.74
N ASN A 63 12.54 -11.77 17.85
CA ASN A 63 11.17 -12.22 18.07
C ASN A 63 10.49 -12.54 16.72
N ASP A 64 9.27 -13.11 16.76
CA ASP A 64 8.54 -13.60 15.58
C ASP A 64 8.06 -12.50 14.61
N ARG A 65 8.24 -11.22 14.94
CA ARG A 65 7.83 -10.09 14.09
C ARG A 65 8.97 -9.50 13.29
N GLU A 66 10.21 -9.94 13.48
CA GLU A 66 11.35 -9.41 12.74
C GLU A 66 12.28 -10.51 12.27
N GLY A 67 13.03 -10.23 11.21
CA GLY A 67 14.00 -11.19 10.68
C GLY A 67 14.22 -11.06 9.19
N PHE A 68 15.06 -11.96 8.67
CA PHE A 68 15.26 -12.12 7.25
C PHE A 68 14.14 -12.96 6.63
N ILE A 69 13.66 -12.53 5.48
CA ILE A 69 12.59 -13.21 4.76
C ILE A 69 13.12 -14.51 4.17
N GLN A 70 12.43 -15.62 4.46
CA GLN A 70 12.59 -16.87 3.75
C GLN A 70 11.27 -17.34 3.17
N MET A 71 11.34 -17.90 1.97
CA MET A 71 10.18 -18.42 1.25
C MET A 71 10.39 -19.88 0.89
N ARG A 72 9.37 -20.70 1.13
CA ARG A 72 9.38 -22.13 0.81
C ARG A 72 8.87 -22.31 -0.61
N THR A 73 9.70 -22.86 -1.48
CA THR A 73 9.32 -23.19 -2.86
C THR A 73 9.38 -24.70 -3.09
N LYS A 74 8.55 -25.19 -4.00
CA LYS A 74 8.55 -26.60 -4.41
C LYS A 74 9.62 -26.76 -5.49
N SER A 75 10.62 -27.60 -5.24
CA SER A 75 11.68 -27.90 -6.21
C SER A 75 11.88 -29.41 -6.29
N GLN A 76 11.65 -29.99 -7.48
CA GLN A 76 11.93 -31.40 -7.81
C GLN A 76 11.59 -32.39 -6.66
N ASN A 77 10.31 -32.42 -6.26
CA ASN A 77 9.73 -33.29 -5.22
C ASN A 77 10.07 -32.99 -3.75
N ASN A 78 10.81 -31.93 -3.43
CA ASN A 78 11.03 -31.50 -2.05
C ASN A 78 10.73 -30.00 -1.86
N TYR A 79 10.35 -29.64 -0.63
CA TYR A 79 10.23 -28.23 -0.23
C TYR A 79 11.58 -27.71 0.24
N LYS A 80 12.02 -26.59 -0.33
CA LYS A 80 13.26 -25.92 0.10
C LYS A 80 12.95 -24.48 0.50
N TRP A 81 13.58 -24.05 1.59
CA TRP A 81 13.59 -22.65 1.99
C TRP A 81 14.62 -21.90 1.16
N GLY A 82 14.17 -20.86 0.48
CA GLY A 82 15.00 -19.93 -0.27
C GLY A 82 15.12 -18.58 0.42
N ILE A 83 16.14 -17.84 0.01
CA ILE A 83 16.40 -16.48 0.45
C ILE A 83 15.78 -15.51 -0.55
N ILE A 84 15.12 -14.46 -0.05
CA ILE A 84 14.62 -13.36 -0.87
C ILE A 84 15.67 -12.24 -0.93
N CYS A 85 15.91 -11.70 -2.11
CA CYS A 85 16.80 -10.58 -2.35
C CYS A 85 16.04 -9.30 -2.65
N ASN A 86 16.53 -8.21 -2.06
CA ASN A 86 15.92 -6.90 -2.12
C ASN A 86 14.47 -6.91 -1.61
N THR A 87 13.95 -5.74 -1.28
CA THR A 87 12.52 -5.59 -1.01
C THR A 87 12.12 -4.16 -1.27
N ASN A 88 10.82 -3.95 -1.44
CA ASN A 88 10.19 -2.65 -1.38
C ASN A 88 9.03 -2.71 -0.35
N GLN A 89 8.34 -1.59 -0.16
CA GLN A 89 7.24 -1.51 0.80
C GLN A 89 6.10 -2.48 0.49
N VAL A 90 5.84 -2.76 -0.80
CA VAL A 90 4.81 -3.70 -1.26
C VAL A 90 5.14 -5.11 -0.77
N ILE A 91 6.33 -5.61 -1.10
CA ILE A 91 6.81 -6.94 -0.71
C ILE A 91 6.85 -7.07 0.81
N THR A 92 7.38 -6.06 1.51
CA THR A 92 7.47 -6.08 2.97
C THR A 92 6.09 -6.12 3.64
N THR A 93 5.13 -5.35 3.14
CA THR A 93 3.77 -5.33 3.67
C THR A 93 3.05 -6.64 3.38
N LEU A 94 3.20 -7.18 2.16
CA LEU A 94 2.62 -8.47 1.76
C LEU A 94 3.10 -9.60 2.69
N VAL A 95 4.42 -9.70 2.92
CA VAL A 95 5.01 -10.71 3.81
C VAL A 95 4.47 -10.59 5.24
N CYS A 96 4.40 -9.38 5.80
CA CYS A 96 3.87 -9.20 7.15
C CYS A 96 2.38 -9.55 7.25
N GLN A 97 1.58 -9.27 6.21
CA GLN A 97 0.17 -9.63 6.16
C GLN A 97 -0.05 -11.14 6.06
N GLU A 98 0.78 -11.84 5.28
CA GLU A 98 0.78 -13.30 5.24
C GLU A 98 1.10 -13.92 6.61
N LEU A 99 1.95 -13.27 7.39
CA LEU A 99 2.28 -13.65 8.76
C LEU A 99 1.25 -13.19 9.80
N GLY A 100 0.17 -12.51 9.39
CA GLY A 100 -0.91 -12.08 10.28
C GLY A 100 -0.71 -10.72 10.95
N PHE A 101 0.21 -9.89 10.45
CA PHE A 101 0.46 -8.54 10.93
C PHE A 101 -0.06 -7.49 9.95
N GLN A 102 -0.51 -6.34 10.47
CA GLN A 102 -1.15 -5.30 9.65
C GLN A 102 -0.23 -4.74 8.55
N SER A 103 1.05 -4.51 8.89
CA SER A 103 2.04 -3.91 7.98
C SER A 103 3.47 -4.29 8.39
N GLY A 104 4.46 -3.91 7.58
CA GLY A 104 5.87 -4.05 7.92
C GLY A 104 6.74 -2.93 7.36
N SER A 105 7.98 -2.89 7.81
CA SER A 105 9.00 -1.96 7.33
C SER A 105 10.34 -2.66 7.16
N LEU A 106 11.12 -2.20 6.17
CA LEU A 106 12.51 -2.61 6.00
C LEU A 106 13.36 -1.98 7.11
N VAL A 107 14.15 -2.80 7.80
CA VAL A 107 15.06 -2.35 8.86
C VAL A 107 16.47 -2.18 8.31
N ARG A 108 16.99 -3.22 7.64
CA ARG A 108 18.36 -3.22 7.08
C ARG A 108 18.51 -4.26 5.98
N TYR A 109 19.61 -4.17 5.24
CA TYR A 109 20.07 -5.21 4.34
C TYR A 109 21.31 -5.90 4.89
N ASN A 110 21.45 -7.20 4.61
CA ASN A 110 22.71 -7.90 4.76
C ASN A 110 23.19 -8.44 3.41
N ARG A 111 24.46 -8.19 3.06
CA ARG A 111 25.03 -8.69 1.81
C ARG A 111 25.42 -10.15 2.00
N LEU A 112 24.93 -11.00 1.12
CA LEU A 112 25.26 -12.41 1.08
C LEU A 112 25.76 -12.78 -0.32
N TYR A 113 26.95 -13.38 -0.34
CA TYR A 113 27.47 -14.07 -1.51
C TYR A 113 27.08 -15.53 -1.42
N SER A 114 26.50 -16.06 -2.51
CA SER A 114 26.11 -17.46 -2.57
C SER A 114 27.33 -18.37 -2.66
N PHE A 115 27.79 -18.88 -1.51
CA PHE A 115 28.70 -20.02 -1.45
C PHE A 115 27.98 -21.31 -1.00
N ALA A 116 26.66 -21.25 -0.73
CA ALA A 116 25.89 -22.34 -0.14
C ALA A 116 24.69 -22.75 -1.02
N ARG A 117 24.34 -24.04 -0.97
CA ARG A 117 23.27 -24.75 -1.70
C ARG A 117 21.83 -24.32 -1.32
N VAL A 118 21.59 -23.03 -1.10
CA VAL A 118 20.26 -22.48 -0.77
C VAL A 118 19.74 -21.71 -1.97
N PRO A 119 18.50 -21.95 -2.44
CA PRO A 119 17.90 -21.18 -3.51
C PRO A 119 17.84 -19.69 -3.14
N ILE A 120 18.25 -18.82 -4.05
CA ILE A 120 18.20 -17.38 -3.86
C ILE A 120 17.31 -16.80 -4.95
N PHE A 121 16.33 -16.00 -4.54
CA PHE A 121 15.32 -15.45 -5.42
C PHE A 121 15.31 -13.93 -5.34
N GLN A 122 15.41 -13.28 -6.49
CA GLN A 122 14.94 -11.92 -6.68
C GLN A 122 13.43 -11.99 -6.95
N VAL A 123 12.65 -11.24 -6.17
CA VAL A 123 11.19 -11.22 -6.30
C VAL A 123 10.76 -9.91 -6.95
N SER A 124 9.94 -10.00 -7.98
CA SER A 124 9.27 -8.86 -8.60
C SER A 124 7.77 -9.05 -8.46
N CYS A 125 7.18 -8.26 -7.57
CA CYS A 125 5.73 -8.18 -7.41
C CYS A 125 5.24 -6.93 -8.14
N ASN A 126 4.13 -7.06 -8.85
CA ASN A 126 3.39 -5.95 -9.42
C ASN A 126 2.57 -5.21 -8.35
N GLY A 127 2.42 -5.83 -7.18
CA GLY A 127 1.69 -5.33 -6.03
C GLY A 127 0.26 -5.78 -5.98
N TYR A 128 -0.18 -6.70 -6.82
CA TYR A 128 -1.54 -7.25 -6.80
C TYR A 128 -1.60 -8.74 -6.44
N GLU A 129 -0.50 -9.27 -5.96
CA GLU A 129 -0.36 -10.67 -5.60
C GLU A 129 -1.05 -10.96 -4.25
N LYS A 130 -1.71 -12.11 -4.16
CA LYS A 130 -2.34 -12.55 -2.91
C LYS A 130 -1.26 -13.01 -1.93
N TYR A 131 -0.26 -13.73 -2.43
CA TYR A 131 0.90 -14.24 -1.69
C TYR A 131 2.22 -13.90 -2.40
N LEU A 132 3.34 -13.87 -1.68
CA LEU A 132 4.67 -13.63 -2.22
C LEU A 132 5.05 -14.67 -3.28
N THR A 133 4.53 -15.90 -3.14
CA THR A 133 4.70 -16.99 -4.10
C THR A 133 3.98 -16.75 -5.43
N ASP A 134 3.03 -15.81 -5.49
CA ASP A 134 2.33 -15.45 -6.72
C ASP A 134 3.10 -14.38 -7.52
N CYS A 135 4.16 -13.81 -6.94
CA CYS A 135 5.03 -12.85 -7.61
C CYS A 135 5.98 -13.53 -8.59
N ASN A 136 6.56 -12.77 -9.52
CA ASN A 136 7.57 -13.29 -10.42
C ASN A 136 8.89 -13.55 -9.68
N LEU A 137 9.41 -14.78 -9.81
CA LEU A 137 10.62 -15.24 -9.13
C LEU A 137 11.74 -15.46 -10.13
N HIS A 138 12.87 -14.79 -9.91
CA HIS A 138 14.09 -14.97 -10.69
C HIS A 138 15.22 -15.48 -9.81
N SER A 139 15.94 -16.50 -10.26
CA SER A 139 17.15 -16.97 -9.57
C SER A 139 18.21 -15.87 -9.54
N ALA A 140 18.86 -15.69 -8.39
CA ALA A 140 19.93 -14.71 -8.22
C ALA A 140 21.17 -15.36 -7.59
N TYR A 141 22.36 -14.83 -7.90
CA TYR A 141 23.64 -15.31 -7.34
C TYR A 141 24.18 -14.41 -6.23
N TYR A 142 23.82 -13.12 -6.28
CA TYR A 142 24.16 -12.11 -5.28
C TYR A 142 22.89 -11.62 -4.61
N CYS A 143 22.95 -11.41 -3.30
CA CYS A 143 21.77 -11.06 -2.54
C CYS A 143 22.03 -9.95 -1.51
N ALA A 144 21.30 -8.84 -1.64
CA ALA A 144 21.05 -7.95 -0.51
C ALA A 144 19.81 -8.47 0.23
N ARG A 145 20.02 -9.30 1.26
CA ARG A 145 18.95 -9.96 2.00
C ARG A 145 18.25 -8.95 2.92
N PRO A 146 16.94 -8.70 2.76
CA PRO A 146 16.22 -7.74 3.59
C PRO A 146 15.92 -8.33 4.97
N PHE A 147 16.22 -7.56 6.00
CA PHE A 147 15.72 -7.76 7.36
C PHE A 147 14.54 -6.81 7.56
N ILE A 148 13.36 -7.34 7.84
CA ILE A 148 12.14 -6.56 8.01
C ILE A 148 11.62 -6.68 9.44
N ALA A 149 10.78 -5.73 9.85
CA ALA A 149 10.01 -5.76 11.09
C ALA A 149 8.53 -5.49 10.80
N CYS A 150 7.68 -6.41 11.23
CA CYS A 150 6.24 -6.32 11.18
C CYS A 150 5.69 -5.52 12.37
N SER A 151 4.56 -4.84 12.13
CA SER A 151 3.87 -4.09 13.18
C SER A 151 3.40 -5.01 14.30
N ASN A 152 3.36 -4.49 15.52
CA ASN A 152 2.75 -5.18 16.66
C ASN A 152 1.22 -5.32 16.56
N LYS A 153 0.59 -4.68 15.56
CA LYS A 153 -0.85 -4.75 15.32
C LYS A 153 -1.17 -6.03 14.54
N PRO A 154 -2.05 -6.92 15.07
CA PRO A 154 -2.54 -8.04 14.30
C PRO A 154 -3.33 -7.54 13.10
N LEU A 155 -3.35 -8.34 12.04
CA LEU A 155 -4.17 -8.10 10.86
C LEU A 155 -5.65 -8.18 11.26
N ASP A 156 -6.36 -7.04 11.23
CA ASP A 156 -7.79 -7.02 11.53
C ASP A 156 -8.57 -7.54 10.32
N LYS A 157 -9.20 -8.70 10.47
CA LYS A 157 -9.99 -9.34 9.40
C LYS A 157 -11.44 -8.86 9.35
N ARG A 158 -11.92 -8.14 10.37
CA ARG A 158 -13.27 -7.57 10.42
C ARG A 158 -13.31 -6.20 9.74
N VAL A 159 -12.86 -6.17 8.50
CA VAL A 159 -12.78 -4.96 7.68
C VAL A 159 -13.46 -5.24 6.35
N CYS A 160 -14.32 -4.34 5.92
CA CYS A 160 -15.02 -4.46 4.64
C CYS A 160 -14.10 -4.09 3.48
N ARG A 161 -14.17 -4.87 2.41
CA ARG A 161 -13.40 -4.68 1.18
C ARG A 161 -14.31 -4.70 -0.02
N LYS A 162 -14.25 -3.61 -0.77
CA LYS A 162 -15.06 -3.42 -1.96
C LYS A 162 -14.62 -4.37 -3.07
N GLU A 163 -15.59 -5.00 -3.69
CA GLU A 163 -15.39 -5.75 -4.92
C GLU A 163 -15.28 -4.77 -6.11
N ASN A 164 -14.21 -4.90 -6.87
CA ASN A 164 -13.99 -4.19 -8.13
C ASN A 164 -14.47 -5.05 -9.29
N THR A 165 -15.19 -4.45 -10.23
CA THR A 165 -15.75 -5.14 -11.41
C THR A 165 -14.73 -5.47 -12.50
N ILE A 166 -13.46 -5.14 -12.28
CA ILE A 166 -12.34 -5.32 -13.22
C ILE A 166 -11.21 -6.10 -12.55
N PRO A 167 -10.36 -6.80 -13.31
CA PRO A 167 -9.21 -7.50 -12.73
C PRO A 167 -8.17 -6.49 -12.22
N CYS A 168 -7.23 -6.97 -11.42
CA CYS A 168 -6.12 -6.16 -10.95
C CYS A 168 -5.31 -5.63 -12.13
N ALA A 169 -5.20 -4.32 -12.16
CA ALA A 169 -4.37 -3.57 -13.09
C ALA A 169 -3.79 -2.35 -12.37
N SER A 170 -2.83 -1.70 -13.01
CA SER A 170 -2.27 -0.44 -12.50
C SER A 170 -3.39 0.60 -12.31
N GLY A 171 -3.46 1.20 -11.12
CA GLY A 171 -4.44 2.24 -10.79
C GLY A 171 -5.81 1.73 -10.30
N VAL A 172 -6.03 0.41 -10.23
CA VAL A 172 -7.27 -0.15 -9.63
C VAL A 172 -7.29 0.13 -8.13
N CYS A 173 -6.20 -0.19 -7.43
CA CYS A 173 -6.02 0.09 -6.00
C CYS A 173 -5.12 1.29 -5.77
N PHE A 174 -5.18 1.84 -4.56
CA PHE A 174 -4.43 3.04 -4.18
C PHE A 174 -2.92 2.82 -4.22
N SER A 175 -2.27 3.34 -5.27
CA SER A 175 -0.92 2.95 -5.67
C SER A 175 0.23 3.46 -4.79
N TYR A 176 0.04 4.48 -3.93
CA TYR A 176 1.11 4.98 -3.05
C TYR A 176 0.59 5.45 -1.68
N PRO A 177 1.06 4.89 -0.54
CA PRO A 177 2.19 3.95 -0.42
C PRO A 177 1.86 2.46 -0.66
N SER A 178 1.03 2.19 -1.68
CA SER A 178 0.91 0.90 -2.38
C SER A 178 0.01 -0.11 -1.70
N VAL A 179 -1.30 0.09 -1.86
CA VAL A 179 -2.32 -0.89 -1.53
C VAL A 179 -2.24 -2.03 -2.52
N SER A 180 -2.08 -3.23 -1.99
CA SER A 180 -2.07 -4.40 -2.82
C SER A 180 -3.46 -4.71 -3.37
N CYS A 181 -3.54 -5.07 -4.64
CA CYS A 181 -4.75 -5.63 -5.24
C CYS A 181 -4.74 -7.17 -5.08
N ALA A 182 -5.86 -7.84 -5.29
CA ALA A 182 -5.92 -9.29 -5.49
C ALA A 182 -7.03 -9.63 -6.49
N ASN A 183 -6.72 -10.50 -7.46
CA ASN A 183 -7.72 -11.00 -8.40
C ASN A 183 -8.69 -11.97 -7.70
N GLY A 184 -9.92 -12.00 -8.19
CA GLY A 184 -10.93 -12.95 -7.71
C GLY A 184 -10.52 -14.39 -7.94
N ASP A 185 -10.70 -15.21 -6.92
CA ASP A 185 -10.38 -16.65 -6.95
C ASP A 185 -11.49 -17.49 -7.58
N GLY A 186 -12.64 -16.89 -7.90
CA GLY A 186 -13.83 -17.56 -8.41
C GLY A 186 -14.67 -18.25 -7.33
N LYS A 187 -14.26 -18.19 -6.05
CA LYS A 187 -15.02 -18.73 -4.91
C LYS A 187 -15.81 -17.63 -4.20
N VAL A 188 -15.12 -16.56 -3.81
CA VAL A 188 -15.73 -15.41 -3.11
C VAL A 188 -15.90 -14.24 -4.06
N VAL A 189 -14.83 -13.90 -4.79
CA VAL A 189 -14.86 -12.87 -5.83
C VAL A 189 -14.77 -13.56 -7.19
N PRO A 190 -15.71 -13.30 -8.13
CA PRO A 190 -15.69 -13.90 -9.46
C PRO A 190 -14.37 -13.70 -10.20
N LYS A 191 -13.98 -14.67 -11.05
CA LYS A 191 -12.82 -14.50 -11.94
C LYS A 191 -13.04 -13.30 -12.86
N GLY A 192 -11.98 -12.53 -13.11
CA GLY A 192 -12.06 -11.28 -13.89
C GLY A 192 -12.48 -10.06 -13.06
N ARG A 193 -12.79 -10.23 -11.77
CA ARG A 193 -12.96 -9.15 -10.80
C ARG A 193 -11.78 -9.09 -9.84
N SER A 194 -11.72 -8.07 -9.01
CA SER A 194 -10.65 -7.91 -8.03
C SER A 194 -11.12 -7.23 -6.76
N TYR A 195 -10.25 -7.12 -5.77
CA TYR A 195 -10.47 -6.29 -4.60
C TYR A 195 -9.15 -5.68 -4.15
N CYS A 196 -9.23 -4.59 -3.39
CA CYS A 196 -8.04 -3.99 -2.79
C CYS A 196 -7.87 -4.50 -1.36
N LYS A 197 -6.63 -4.73 -0.93
CA LYS A 197 -6.29 -5.15 0.42
C LYS A 197 -6.30 -3.94 1.36
N HIS A 198 -5.28 -3.80 2.22
CA HIS A 198 -5.26 -2.79 3.26
C HIS A 198 -4.80 -1.45 2.73
N CYS A 199 -5.53 -0.39 3.10
CA CYS A 199 -4.97 0.94 3.06
C CYS A 199 -3.68 1.00 3.88
N PRO A 200 -2.72 1.86 3.50
CA PRO A 200 -1.45 1.93 4.21
C PRO A 200 -1.61 2.46 5.64
N PRO A 201 -0.57 2.33 6.49
CA PRO A 201 -0.65 2.78 7.87
C PRO A 201 -1.15 4.23 8.00
N ASN A 202 -2.15 4.43 8.86
CA ASN A 202 -2.85 5.71 9.11
C ASN A 202 -3.77 6.21 7.99
N TYR A 203 -3.97 5.40 6.95
CA TYR A 203 -4.99 5.61 5.94
C TYR A 203 -6.10 4.58 6.09
N TYR A 204 -7.33 5.01 5.80
CA TYR A 204 -8.54 4.21 6.00
C TYR A 204 -9.42 4.28 4.75
N GLY A 205 -10.06 3.17 4.41
CA GLY A 205 -10.87 3.07 3.20
C GLY A 205 -11.05 1.65 2.68
N ASP A 206 -11.56 1.56 1.46
CA ASP A 206 -11.82 0.31 0.73
C ASP A 206 -10.60 -0.22 -0.04
N GLY A 207 -9.48 0.51 0.00
CA GLY A 207 -8.25 0.19 -0.71
C GLY A 207 -8.19 0.74 -2.15
N VAL A 208 -9.32 1.12 -2.74
CA VAL A 208 -9.37 1.94 -3.97
C VAL A 208 -9.19 3.40 -3.59
N ASN A 209 -9.91 3.84 -2.56
CA ASN A 209 -9.82 5.15 -1.95
C ASN A 209 -9.30 4.97 -0.53
N CYS A 210 -8.13 5.52 -0.27
CA CYS A 210 -7.53 5.54 1.06
C CYS A 210 -7.39 6.99 1.51
N GLN A 211 -8.06 7.35 2.61
CA GLN A 211 -7.99 8.69 3.16
C GLN A 211 -7.15 8.68 4.44
N ALA A 212 -6.21 9.62 4.53
CA ALA A 212 -5.50 9.87 5.77
C ALA A 212 -6.49 10.42 6.81
N ILE A 213 -6.47 9.85 8.02
CA ILE A 213 -7.25 10.38 9.14
C ILE A 213 -6.29 10.99 10.14
N SER A 214 -6.51 12.26 10.45
CA SER A 214 -5.70 13.07 11.33
C SER A 214 -6.55 14.13 12.02
N LYS A 215 -5.99 14.74 13.08
CA LYS A 215 -6.55 15.92 13.76
C LYS A 215 -5.89 17.22 13.30
N VAL A 216 -4.85 17.13 12.47
CA VAL A 216 -4.09 18.27 11.98
C VAL A 216 -4.34 18.43 10.49
N ALA A 217 -4.71 19.61 10.02
CA ALA A 217 -4.86 19.86 8.58
C ALA A 217 -3.53 19.58 7.84
N PRO A 218 -3.57 19.17 6.56
CA PRO A 218 -2.37 19.02 5.77
C PRO A 218 -1.62 20.35 5.64
N SER A 219 -0.29 20.28 5.67
CA SER A 219 0.61 21.42 5.52
C SER A 219 1.74 21.05 4.56
N VAL A 220 2.18 22.03 3.78
CA VAL A 220 3.27 21.91 2.81
C VAL A 220 4.26 23.03 3.03
N ARG A 221 5.53 22.82 2.66
CA ARG A 221 6.57 23.85 2.80
C ARG A 221 6.36 25.02 1.83
N GLN A 222 5.86 24.72 0.64
CA GLN A 222 5.65 25.67 -0.43
C GLN A 222 4.38 25.28 -1.18
N THR A 223 3.51 26.26 -1.43
CA THR A 223 2.23 26.08 -2.12
C THR A 223 2.29 26.48 -3.59
N TYR A 224 3.33 27.22 -4.00
CA TYR A 224 3.52 27.69 -5.38
C TYR A 224 4.97 27.52 -5.80
N ILE A 225 5.22 26.80 -6.89
CA ILE A 225 6.54 26.44 -7.39
C ILE A 225 6.62 26.84 -8.87
N GLU A 226 7.54 27.72 -9.21
CA GLU A 226 7.88 27.99 -10.61
C GLU A 226 8.99 27.04 -11.06
N HIS A 227 8.83 26.47 -12.25
CA HIS A 227 9.84 25.56 -12.76
C HIS A 227 9.99 25.68 -14.28
N GLN A 228 11.24 25.79 -14.72
CA GLN A 228 11.61 25.80 -16.13
C GLN A 228 12.13 24.42 -16.53
N LEU A 229 11.45 23.78 -17.48
CA LEU A 229 11.81 22.47 -17.98
C LEU A 229 12.44 22.56 -19.37
N ARG A 230 13.49 21.79 -19.59
CA ARG A 230 14.10 21.64 -20.92
C ARG A 230 13.32 20.64 -21.75
N LEU A 231 13.26 20.86 -23.07
CA LEU A 231 12.74 19.87 -24.01
C LEU A 231 13.37 18.49 -23.81
N ARG A 232 12.55 17.45 -23.97
CA ARG A 232 12.91 16.03 -23.79
C ARG A 232 13.32 15.62 -22.38
N ALA A 233 13.33 16.54 -21.40
CA ALA A 233 13.55 16.19 -20.02
C ALA A 233 12.43 15.28 -19.48
N THR A 234 12.73 14.59 -18.38
CA THR A 234 11.71 13.94 -17.53
C THR A 234 11.68 14.67 -16.20
N TYR A 235 10.49 15.06 -15.75
CA TYR A 235 10.26 15.72 -14.48
C TYR A 235 9.31 14.92 -13.60
N TYR A 236 9.66 14.84 -12.32
CA TYR A 236 8.83 14.22 -11.29
C TYR A 236 8.37 15.29 -10.32
N PHE A 237 7.06 15.48 -10.22
CA PHE A 237 6.49 16.54 -9.40
C PHE A 237 6.58 16.15 -7.91
N PRO A 238 7.25 16.95 -7.06
CA PRO A 238 7.31 16.71 -5.63
C PRO A 238 6.00 17.10 -4.96
N CYS A 239 5.00 16.22 -4.99
CA CYS A 239 3.76 16.42 -4.25
C CYS A 239 3.68 15.50 -3.03
N PHE A 240 3.99 16.07 -1.88
CA PHE A 240 3.82 15.44 -0.57
C PHE A 240 3.71 16.53 0.49
N GLY A 241 3.10 16.20 1.61
CA GLY A 241 2.92 17.12 2.72
C GLY A 241 3.04 16.43 4.07
N ARG A 242 2.78 17.19 5.12
CA ARG A 242 2.70 16.69 6.50
C ARG A 242 1.37 17.00 7.13
N SER A 243 0.95 16.14 8.02
CA SER A 243 -0.16 16.37 8.94
C SER A 243 0.26 15.87 10.31
N GLY A 244 0.71 16.82 11.15
CA GLY A 244 1.47 16.48 12.35
C GLY A 244 2.73 15.69 11.98
N THR A 245 2.84 14.47 12.48
CA THR A 245 3.96 13.55 12.21
C THR A 245 3.74 12.65 10.98
N LEU A 246 2.52 12.63 10.41
CA LEU A 246 2.17 11.79 9.26
C LEU A 246 2.61 12.44 7.95
N TYR A 247 3.21 11.66 7.05
CA TYR A 247 3.41 12.03 5.66
C TYR A 247 2.14 11.80 4.84
N ILE A 248 1.70 12.85 4.13
CA ILE A 248 0.53 12.80 3.25
C ILE A 248 0.97 12.74 1.79
N TYR A 249 0.35 11.82 1.05
CA TYR A 249 0.58 11.62 -0.38
C TYR A 249 -0.71 11.80 -1.19
N PRO A 250 -0.59 12.26 -2.44
CA PRO A 250 -1.73 12.42 -3.33
C PRO A 250 -2.25 11.09 -3.85
N ASN A 251 -3.53 11.06 -4.20
CA ASN A 251 -4.16 9.94 -4.89
C ASN A 251 -4.10 10.13 -6.42
N ARG A 252 -4.54 9.13 -7.19
CA ARG A 252 -4.53 9.20 -8.66
C ARG A 252 -5.38 10.32 -9.26
N LYS A 253 -6.43 10.75 -8.54
CA LYS A 253 -7.34 11.83 -8.92
C LYS A 253 -6.96 13.17 -8.27
N SER A 254 -5.84 13.24 -7.56
CA SER A 254 -5.38 14.47 -6.90
C SER A 254 -4.69 15.44 -7.85
N TRP A 255 -4.51 15.10 -9.13
CA TRP A 255 -3.71 15.86 -10.07
C TRP A 255 -4.55 16.56 -11.12
N PHE A 256 -4.16 17.79 -11.44
CA PHE A 256 -4.83 18.63 -12.41
C PHE A 256 -3.80 19.34 -13.29
N LYS A 257 -4.09 19.48 -14.58
CA LYS A 257 -3.41 20.37 -15.52
C LYS A 257 -4.46 21.34 -16.06
N ASP A 258 -4.24 22.64 -15.84
CA ASP A 258 -5.15 23.71 -16.29
C ASP A 258 -6.61 23.44 -15.89
N GLU A 259 -6.80 23.16 -14.60
CA GLU A 259 -8.08 22.76 -13.94
C GLU A 259 -8.68 21.42 -14.39
N LYS A 260 -8.12 20.73 -15.39
CA LYS A 260 -8.60 19.41 -15.82
C LYS A 260 -7.89 18.31 -15.05
N ASN A 261 -8.66 17.35 -14.53
CA ASN A 261 -8.10 16.21 -13.80
C ASN A 261 -7.22 15.37 -14.74
N VAL A 262 -6.02 15.03 -14.27
CA VAL A 262 -5.10 14.13 -14.98
C VAL A 262 -5.04 12.85 -14.16
N ASP A 263 -5.60 11.76 -14.69
CA ASP A 263 -5.55 10.47 -13.99
C ASP A 263 -4.13 9.90 -14.06
N VAL A 264 -3.51 9.72 -12.89
CA VAL A 264 -2.13 9.23 -12.78
C VAL A 264 -2.08 7.82 -12.21
N SER A 265 -1.31 6.93 -12.82
CA SER A 265 -1.27 5.51 -12.45
C SER A 265 -0.83 5.23 -11.00
N SER A 266 0.05 6.07 -10.44
CA SER A 266 0.76 5.78 -9.19
C SER A 266 0.53 6.79 -8.06
N GLY A 267 -0.34 7.79 -8.26
CA GLY A 267 -0.42 8.98 -7.39
C GLY A 267 0.78 9.92 -7.52
N ARG A 268 1.92 9.48 -8.09
CA ARG A 268 3.01 10.38 -8.50
C ARG A 268 2.79 10.81 -9.94
N PHE A 269 2.96 12.10 -10.20
CA PHE A 269 2.91 12.63 -11.55
C PHE A 269 4.32 12.74 -12.14
N ARG A 270 4.49 12.12 -13.30
CA ARG A 270 5.71 12.15 -14.11
C ARG A 270 5.35 12.78 -15.44
N LEU A 271 6.08 13.82 -15.82
CA LEU A 271 5.99 14.46 -17.12
C LEU A 271 7.26 14.14 -17.89
N GLY A 272 7.12 13.61 -19.11
CA GLY A 272 8.26 13.37 -19.97
C GLY A 272 8.03 12.28 -21.03
N PRO A 273 8.66 12.39 -22.21
CA PRO A 273 9.61 13.45 -22.61
C PRO A 273 8.92 14.80 -22.91
N VAL A 274 9.35 15.86 -22.22
CA VAL A 274 8.70 17.19 -22.23
C VAL A 274 8.65 17.82 -23.63
N GLN A 275 7.47 18.33 -24.03
CA GLN A 275 7.18 19.08 -25.26
C GLN A 275 6.63 20.48 -24.93
N TYR A 276 6.72 21.45 -25.83
CA TYR A 276 6.22 22.83 -25.57
C TYR A 276 4.75 22.92 -25.10
N GLU A 277 3.89 22.01 -25.55
CA GLU A 277 2.48 21.90 -25.12
C GLU A 277 2.30 21.43 -23.66
N ASP A 278 3.36 20.95 -23.01
CA ASP A 278 3.37 20.58 -21.61
C ASP A 278 3.51 21.80 -20.67
N ALA A 279 3.73 23.01 -21.21
CA ALA A 279 3.67 24.22 -20.40
C ALA A 279 2.25 24.40 -19.84
N GLY A 280 2.14 24.96 -18.63
CA GLY A 280 0.85 25.19 -17.99
C GLY A 280 0.90 25.11 -16.47
N ILE A 281 -0.29 25.15 -15.88
CA ILE A 281 -0.47 25.15 -14.43
C ILE A 281 -0.87 23.75 -13.98
N TYR A 282 0.03 23.11 -13.24
CA TYR A 282 -0.23 21.82 -12.62
C TYR A 282 -0.58 22.01 -11.16
N LYS A 283 -1.58 21.28 -10.68
CA LYS A 283 -1.98 21.29 -9.27
C LYS A 283 -2.03 19.89 -8.71
N CYS A 284 -1.65 19.77 -7.45
CA CYS A 284 -1.76 18.55 -6.68
C CYS A 284 -2.49 18.81 -5.37
N LEU A 285 -3.59 18.10 -5.14
CA LEU A 285 -4.43 18.20 -3.94
C LEU A 285 -4.06 17.12 -2.92
N LEU A 286 -3.61 17.55 -1.73
CA LEU A 286 -3.31 16.70 -0.58
C LEU A 286 -4.41 16.84 0.46
N GLY A 287 -5.17 15.78 0.71
CA GLY A 287 -6.33 15.81 1.62
C GLY A 287 -6.24 14.80 2.77
N ASN A 288 -6.81 15.17 3.91
CA ASN A 288 -7.09 14.26 5.03
C ASN A 288 -8.49 14.57 5.62
N SER A 289 -8.82 13.95 6.75
CA SER A 289 -10.09 14.16 7.45
C SER A 289 -10.36 15.59 7.95
N MET A 290 -9.34 16.43 8.10
CA MET A 290 -9.46 17.82 8.60
C MET A 290 -9.52 18.86 7.51
N GLY A 291 -9.03 18.54 6.32
CA GLY A 291 -9.02 19.47 5.20
C GLY A 291 -8.03 19.06 4.12
N SER A 292 -7.75 20.00 3.24
CA SER A 292 -6.85 19.80 2.12
C SER A 292 -5.96 21.00 1.90
N VAL A 293 -4.80 20.74 1.29
CA VAL A 293 -3.88 21.77 0.80
C VAL A 293 -3.50 21.46 -0.64
N THR A 294 -3.34 22.51 -1.44
CA THR A 294 -2.96 22.40 -2.86
C THR A 294 -1.54 22.90 -3.04
N ILE A 295 -0.74 22.15 -3.81
CA ILE A 295 0.54 22.62 -4.34
C ILE A 295 0.32 22.94 -5.82
N THR A 296 0.69 24.16 -6.23
CA THR A 296 0.62 24.64 -7.61
C THR A 296 2.02 24.72 -8.20
N PHE A 297 2.17 24.22 -9.42
CA PHE A 297 3.39 24.24 -10.19
C PHE A 297 3.12 25.02 -11.48
N ASN A 298 3.82 26.13 -11.67
CA ASN A 298 3.81 26.88 -12.92
C ASN A 298 4.97 26.39 -13.78
N ILE A 299 4.66 25.63 -14.83
CA ILE A 299 5.65 24.99 -15.69
C ILE A 299 5.81 25.81 -16.97
N THR A 300 7.02 26.30 -17.19
CA THR A 300 7.43 26.93 -18.46
C THR A 300 8.50 26.07 -19.13
N ILE A 301 8.61 26.16 -20.45
CA ILE A 301 9.50 25.30 -21.23
C ILE A 301 10.52 26.14 -21.98
N VAL A 302 11.79 25.72 -21.90
CA VAL A 302 12.97 26.42 -22.43
C VAL A 302 13.88 25.49 -23.24
#